data_AF-A0A522ELC1-F1
#
_entry.id   AF-A0A522ELC1-F1
#
_cell.length_a   1.000
_cell.length_b   1.000
_cell.length_c   1.000
_cell.angle_alpha   90.00
_cell.angle_beta   90.00
_cell.angle_gamma   90.00
#
_symmetry.space_group_name_H-M   'P 1'
#
loop_
_entity.id
_entity.type
_entity.pdbx_description
1 polymer ?
#
loop_
_entity_poly.entity_id
_entity_poly.type
_entity_poly.pdbx_seq_one_letter_code
_entity_poly.pdbx_strand_id
1 'polypeptide(L)'
;MDKQELVAKLEGFKQACHDQGYIIGDLYLDEAYPGDSSTSYVVKMIVNKTWRDTLSSPGKALSRLLDVLFETTEAKTREKVFTLCIYNEDERDLMKLPSYRPAA
;
A
#
# COMPACT_ATOMS: atom_id res chain seq x y z
N MET A 1 -16.04 5.25 -5.20
CA MET A 1 -15.35 4.03 -4.78
C MET A 1 -15.09 4.15 -3.31
N ASP A 2 -15.74 3.28 -2.55
CA ASP A 2 -15.53 3.16 -1.10
C ASP A 2 -14.35 2.22 -0.80
N LYS A 3 -14.07 2.04 0.50
CA LYS A 3 -12.95 1.22 0.99
C LYS A 3 -13.06 -0.24 0.54
N GLN A 4 -14.26 -0.83 0.59
CA GLN A 4 -14.44 -2.26 0.26
C GLN A 4 -14.24 -2.50 -1.23
N GLU A 5 -14.80 -1.62 -2.07
CA GLU A 5 -14.60 -1.67 -3.52
C GLU A 5 -13.11 -1.48 -3.87
N LEU A 6 -12.41 -0.53 -3.22
CA LEU A 6 -10.97 -0.34 -3.45
C LEU A 6 -10.16 -1.57 -3.03
N VAL A 7 -10.44 -2.18 -1.87
CA VAL A 7 -9.77 -3.42 -1.43
C VAL A 7 -9.93 -4.52 -2.47
N ALA A 8 -11.15 -4.74 -2.96
CA ALA A 8 -11.41 -5.74 -3.99
C ALA A 8 -10.62 -5.46 -5.29
N LYS A 9 -10.53 -4.18 -5.70
CA LYS A 9 -9.76 -3.79 -6.90
C LYS A 9 -8.24 -3.86 -6.71
N LEU A 10 -7.75 -3.74 -5.48
CA LEU A 10 -6.32 -3.90 -5.15
C LEU A 10 -5.93 -5.37 -4.94
N GLU A 11 -6.86 -6.31 -4.97
CA GLU A 11 -6.55 -7.73 -4.72
C GLU A 11 -5.58 -8.29 -5.78
N GLY A 12 -5.73 -7.92 -7.05
CA GLY A 12 -4.81 -8.31 -8.12
C GLY A 12 -3.39 -7.77 -7.90
N PHE A 13 -3.28 -6.51 -7.46
CA PHE A 13 -2.02 -5.91 -7.05
C PHE A 13 -1.39 -6.66 -5.88
N LYS A 14 -2.17 -6.92 -4.83
CA LYS A 14 -1.72 -7.67 -3.64
C LYS A 14 -1.20 -9.05 -4.03
N GLN A 15 -1.96 -9.80 -4.82
CA GLN A 15 -1.60 -11.15 -5.24
C GLN A 15 -0.32 -11.14 -6.08
N ALA A 16 -0.20 -10.23 -7.06
CA ALA A 16 1.00 -10.11 -7.87
C ALA A 16 2.25 -9.78 -7.02
N CYS A 17 2.12 -8.92 -6.01
CA CYS A 17 3.22 -8.65 -5.08
C CYS A 17 3.59 -9.87 -4.23
N HIS A 18 2.61 -10.69 -3.83
CA HIS A 18 2.87 -11.97 -3.12
C HIS A 18 3.56 -12.99 -4.01
N ASP A 19 3.09 -13.17 -5.24
CA ASP A 19 3.64 -14.14 -6.18
C ASP A 19 5.11 -13.83 -6.51
N GLN A 20 5.47 -12.54 -6.52
CA GLN A 20 6.84 -12.07 -6.71
C GLN A 20 7.68 -12.08 -5.42
N GLY A 21 7.08 -12.38 -4.27
CA GLY A 21 7.74 -12.39 -2.95
C GLY A 21 8.10 -10.99 -2.43
N TYR A 22 7.45 -9.93 -2.92
CA TYR A 22 7.77 -8.55 -2.57
C TYR A 22 7.21 -8.14 -1.21
N ILE A 23 6.02 -8.62 -0.87
CA ILE A 23 5.32 -8.28 0.36
C ILE A 23 4.97 -9.52 1.18
N ILE A 24 4.60 -9.30 2.45
CA ILE A 24 4.05 -10.32 3.33
C ILE A 24 2.77 -9.82 4.00
N GLY A 25 1.81 -10.73 4.24
CA GLY A 25 0.51 -10.39 4.83
C GLY A 25 -0.41 -9.57 3.92
N ASP A 26 -1.39 -8.89 4.52
CA ASP A 26 -2.39 -8.10 3.79
C ASP A 26 -2.03 -6.62 3.63
N LEU A 27 -2.77 -5.94 2.76
CA LEU A 27 -2.77 -4.49 2.64
C LEU A 27 -3.62 -3.85 3.74
N TYR A 28 -3.15 -2.74 4.29
CA TYR A 28 -3.90 -1.93 5.26
C TYR A 28 -4.25 -0.59 4.62
N LEU A 29 -5.52 -0.19 4.76
CA LEU A 29 -6.03 1.05 4.17
C LEU A 29 -6.57 1.99 5.24
N ASP A 30 -6.03 3.21 5.25
CA ASP A 30 -6.52 4.34 6.03
C ASP A 30 -7.06 5.43 5.11
N GLU A 31 -8.07 6.17 5.57
CA GLU A 31 -8.52 7.38 4.88
C GLU A 31 -7.44 8.46 4.97
N ALA A 32 -7.11 9.11 3.84
CA ALA A 32 -6.18 10.22 3.84
C ALA A 32 -6.77 11.46 4.55
N TYR A 33 -8.09 11.64 4.48
CA TYR A 33 -8.82 12.74 5.13
C TYR A 33 -10.07 12.18 5.85
N PRO A 34 -9.96 11.83 7.14
CA PRO A 34 -11.06 11.19 7.86
C PRO A 34 -12.37 11.99 7.81
N GLY A 35 -13.47 11.33 7.44
CA GLY A 35 -14.81 11.94 7.42
C GLY A 35 -15.19 12.64 6.10
N ASP A 36 -14.34 12.61 5.08
CA ASP A 36 -14.71 13.02 3.73
C ASP A 36 -15.02 11.79 2.85
N SER A 37 -16.25 11.73 2.35
CA SER A 37 -16.74 10.61 1.53
C SER A 37 -16.13 10.53 0.12
N SER A 38 -15.45 11.58 -0.32
CA SER A 38 -14.77 11.65 -1.63
C SER A 38 -13.31 11.15 -1.58
N THR A 39 -12.87 10.65 -0.44
CA THR A 39 -11.45 10.52 -0.11
C THR A 39 -10.66 9.49 -0.91
N SER A 40 -9.36 9.74 -0.91
CA SER A 40 -8.31 8.80 -1.29
C SER A 40 -7.73 8.14 -0.04
N TYR A 41 -7.03 7.03 -0.23
CA TYR A 41 -6.57 6.15 0.83
C TYR A 41 -5.05 6.09 0.89
N VAL A 42 -4.52 5.96 2.10
CA VAL A 42 -3.14 5.55 2.35
C VAL A 42 -3.11 4.03 2.40
N VAL A 43 -2.39 3.42 1.47
CA VAL A 43 -2.21 1.96 1.37
C VAL A 43 -0.88 1.60 2.00
N LYS A 44 -0.90 0.76 3.03
CA LYS A 44 0.27 0.30 3.77
C LYS A 44 0.48 -1.19 3.55
N MET A 45 1.74 -1.61 3.49
CA MET A 45 2.12 -3.03 3.40
C MET A 45 3.45 -3.30 4.09
N ILE A 46 3.66 -4.55 4.46
CA ILE A 46 4.96 -5.04 4.91
C ILE A 46 5.71 -5.60 3.71
N VAL A 47 6.93 -5.11 3.50
CA VAL A 47 7.82 -5.69 2.48
C VAL A 47 8.57 -6.88 3.06
N ASN A 48 8.75 -7.91 2.23
CA ASN A 48 9.58 -9.05 2.59
C ASN A 48 11.03 -8.58 2.79
N LYS A 49 11.60 -8.90 3.95
CA LYS A 49 12.96 -8.45 4.29
C LYS A 49 14.01 -9.01 3.34
N THR A 50 13.96 -10.31 3.04
CA THR A 50 14.92 -10.96 2.14
C THR A 50 14.93 -10.31 0.77
N TRP A 51 13.75 -10.04 0.20
CA TRP A 51 13.65 -9.31 -1.06
C TRP A 51 14.21 -7.89 -0.95
N ARG A 52 13.80 -7.13 0.07
CA ARG A 52 14.28 -5.76 0.29
C ARG A 52 15.81 -5.69 0.42
N ASP A 53 16.43 -6.64 1.11
CA ASP A 53 17.88 -6.69 1.32
C ASP A 53 18.65 -6.96 0.00
N THR A 54 17.99 -7.52 -1.03
CA THR A 54 18.59 -7.61 -2.38
C THR A 54 18.61 -6.27 -3.13
N LEU A 55 17.87 -5.27 -2.64
CA LEU A 55 17.75 -3.96 -3.28
C LEU A 55 18.75 -2.98 -2.69
N SER A 56 19.38 -2.18 -3.55
CA SER A 56 20.37 -1.20 -3.12
C SER A 56 19.79 -0.01 -2.36
N SER A 57 18.46 0.19 -2.37
CA SER A 57 17.80 1.27 -1.63
C SER A 57 16.30 1.01 -1.45
N PRO A 58 15.66 1.58 -0.40
CA PRO A 58 14.20 1.52 -0.21
C PRO A 58 13.41 2.13 -1.36
N GLY A 59 13.94 3.17 -2.02
CA GLY A 59 13.29 3.81 -3.17
C GLY A 59 13.07 2.84 -4.33
N LYS A 60 13.98 1.89 -4.55
CA LYS A 60 13.80 0.85 -5.59
C LYS A 60 12.65 -0.10 -5.26
N ALA A 61 12.44 -0.42 -3.98
CA ALA A 61 11.31 -1.24 -3.56
C ALA A 61 9.98 -0.56 -3.93
N LEU A 62 9.86 0.73 -3.61
CA LEU A 62 8.69 1.53 -3.99
C LEU A 62 8.49 1.61 -5.50
N SER A 63 9.55 1.83 -6.28
CA SER A 63 9.45 1.84 -7.76
C SER A 63 8.89 0.53 -8.29
N ARG A 64 9.38 -0.63 -7.81
CA ARG A 64 8.88 -1.94 -8.24
C ARG A 64 7.42 -2.17 -7.86
N LEU A 65 7.03 -1.77 -6.65
CA LEU A 65 5.63 -1.88 -6.22
C LEU A 65 4.71 -0.96 -7.03
N LEU A 66 5.17 0.23 -7.41
CA LEU A 66 4.43 1.12 -8.30
C LEU A 66 4.26 0.53 -9.70
N ASP A 67 5.28 -0.11 -10.26
CA ASP A 67 5.16 -0.81 -11.55
C ASP A 67 4.06 -1.87 -11.49
N VAL A 68 4.09 -2.74 -10.47
CA VAL A 68 3.06 -3.78 -10.28
C VAL A 68 1.68 -3.16 -10.07
N LEU A 69 1.57 -2.08 -9.31
CA LEU A 69 0.30 -1.36 -9.12
C LEU A 69 -0.26 -0.88 -10.47
N PHE A 70 0.57 -0.33 -11.34
CA PHE A 70 0.15 0.16 -12.66
C PHE A 70 -0.23 -0.97 -13.62
N GLU A 71 0.49 -2.09 -13.57
CA GLU A 71 0.21 -3.27 -14.41
C GLU A 71 -1.08 -3.98 -14.03
N THR A 72 -1.40 -4.00 -12.73
CA THR A 72 -2.52 -4.80 -12.19
C THR A 72 -3.80 -4.00 -11.96
N THR A 73 -3.76 -2.67 -12.09
CA THR A 73 -4.92 -1.81 -11.79
C THR A 73 -5.20 -0.73 -12.82
N GLU A 74 -6.49 -0.44 -13.02
CA GLU A 74 -6.95 0.67 -13.85
C GLU A 74 -6.66 2.04 -13.22
N ALA A 75 -6.59 3.10 -14.04
CA ALA A 75 -6.27 4.46 -13.59
C ALA A 75 -7.22 4.95 -12.48
N LYS A 76 -8.53 4.68 -12.61
CA LYS A 76 -9.56 5.04 -11.62
C LYS A 76 -9.30 4.43 -10.24
N THR A 77 -8.69 3.25 -10.18
CA THR A 77 -8.30 2.61 -8.91
C THR A 77 -7.12 3.36 -8.29
N ARG A 78 -6.12 3.72 -9.10
CA ARG A 78 -4.92 4.44 -8.67
C ARG A 78 -5.21 5.86 -8.21
N GLU A 79 -6.17 6.56 -8.80
CA GLU A 79 -6.62 7.88 -8.34
C GLU A 79 -7.11 7.88 -6.87
N LYS A 80 -7.55 6.73 -6.37
CA LYS A 80 -7.95 6.55 -4.98
C LYS A 80 -6.81 6.15 -4.05
N VAL A 81 -5.61 5.89 -4.56
CA VAL A 81 -4.41 5.66 -3.76
C VAL A 81 -3.68 6.99 -3.60
N PHE A 82 -3.81 7.61 -2.42
CA PHE A 82 -3.13 8.87 -2.11
C PHE A 82 -1.64 8.66 -1.80
N THR A 83 -1.32 7.58 -1.09
CA THR A 83 0.04 7.26 -0.67
C THR A 83 0.22 5.77 -0.60
N LEU A 84 1.39 5.30 -1.07
CA LEU A 84 1.85 3.93 -0.89
C LEU A 84 2.95 3.93 0.17
N CYS A 85 2.70 3.27 1.30
CA CYS A 85 3.65 3.17 2.40
C CYS A 85 4.15 1.73 2.52
N ILE A 86 5.47 1.58 2.62
CA ILE A 86 6.10 0.30 2.92
C ILE A 86 6.70 0.34 4.32
N TYR A 87 6.55 -0.76 5.04
CA TYR A 87 7.07 -0.98 6.38
C TYR A 87 7.87 -2.27 6.42
N ASN A 88 8.84 -2.35 7.31
CA ASN A 88 9.55 -3.59 7.60
C ASN A 88 8.74 -4.50 8.51
N GLU A 89 9.14 -5.76 8.58
CA GLU A 89 8.45 -6.77 9.38
C GLU A 89 8.43 -6.44 10.88
N ASP A 90 9.49 -5.80 11.38
CA ASP A 90 9.62 -5.29 12.76
C ASP A 90 8.82 -4.01 13.01
N GLU A 91 8.30 -3.37 11.96
CA GLU A 91 7.47 -2.17 12.04
C GLU A 91 5.97 -2.48 11.93
N ARG A 92 5.58 -3.76 12.02
CA ARG A 92 4.18 -4.23 11.83
C ARG A 92 3.17 -3.49 12.71
N ASP A 93 3.53 -3.17 13.94
CA ASP A 93 2.64 -2.48 14.87
C ASP A 93 2.33 -1.04 14.43
N LEU A 94 3.22 -0.41 13.65
CA LEU A 94 3.02 0.93 13.10
C LEU A 94 1.94 0.96 12.01
N MET A 95 1.69 -0.16 11.32
CA MET A 95 0.66 -0.20 10.27
C MET A 95 -0.74 0.05 10.81
N LYS A 96 -1.00 -0.34 12.08
CA LYS A 96 -2.30 -0.18 12.74
C LYS A 96 -2.55 1.23 13.26
N LEU A 97 -1.51 2.07 13.31
CA LEU A 97 -1.66 3.46 13.74
C LEU A 97 -2.28 4.27 12.61
N PRO A 98 -3.23 5.18 12.89
CA PRO A 98 -3.81 6.04 11.87
C PRO A 98 -2.74 6.86 11.15
N SER A 99 -2.83 6.93 9.82
CA SER A 99 -1.96 7.80 9.01
C SER A 99 -2.22 9.29 9.26
N TYR A 100 -3.48 9.68 9.50
CA TYR A 100 -3.84 11.06 9.80
C TYR A 100 -3.67 11.35 11.30
N ARG A 101 -2.97 12.45 11.62
CA ARG A 101 -2.97 13.05 12.95
C ARG A 101 -3.53 14.47 12.83
N PRO A 102 -4.56 14.84 13.61
CA PRO A 102 -5.02 16.23 13.63
C PRO A 102 -3.86 17.15 14.03
N ALA A 103 -3.82 18.34 13.45
CA ALA A 103 -2.88 19.37 13.89
C ALA A 103 -3.14 19.68 15.38
N ALA A 104 -2.05 19.76 16.15
CA ALA A 104 -2.08 20.11 17.57
C ALA A 104 -2.50 21.57 17.79
#